data_AF-F7NG85-F1
#
_entry.id   AF-F7NG85-F1
#
_cell.length_a   1.000
_cell.length_b   1.000
_cell.length_c   1.000
_cell.angle_alpha   90.00
_cell.angle_beta   90.00
_cell.angle_gamma   90.00
#
_symmetry.space_group_name_H-M   'P 1'
#
loop_
_entity.id
_entity.type
_entity.pdbx_description
1 polymer ?
#
loop_
_entity_poly.entity_id
_entity_poly.type
_entity_poly.pdbx_seq_one_letter_code
_entity_poly.pdbx_strand_id
1 'polypeptide(L)' 'MKEVSIEALTPGMTLGRSISSPDGKIVLSQGTVITEFWLTRIKQWNLGTVMVTEQTGQEEISEAELAHLLQQAGTV' A
#
# COMPACT_ATOMS: atom_id res chain seq x y z
N MET A 1 1.15 2.84 11.63
CA MET A 1 -0.06 2.87 10.77
C MET A 1 -0.14 4.23 10.14
N LYS A 2 -0.45 4.31 8.84
CA LYS A 2 -0.43 5.56 8.09
C LYS A 2 -1.78 5.81 7.41
N GLU A 3 -2.25 7.05 7.46
CA GLU A 3 -3.36 7.49 6.64
C GLU A 3 -2.83 7.83 5.24
N VAL A 4 -3.45 7.23 4.22
CA VAL A 4 -3.09 7.43 2.81
C VAL A 4 -4.33 7.79 2.01
N SER A 5 -4.18 8.70 1.05
CA SER A 5 -5.22 9.00 0.08
C SER A 5 -5.51 7.77 -0.78
N ILE A 6 -6.77 7.60 -1.19
CA ILE A 6 -7.16 6.48 -2.08
C ILE A 6 -6.36 6.47 -3.39
N GLU A 7 -5.98 7.64 -3.88
CA GLU A 7 -5.17 7.78 -5.10
C GLU A 7 -3.75 7.26 -4.94
N ALA A 8 -3.23 7.24 -3.70
CA ALA A 8 -1.90 6.74 -3.36
C ALA A 8 -1.90 5.26 -2.93
N LEU A 9 -3.06 4.60 -2.93
CA LEU A 9 -3.12 3.16 -2.67
C LEU A 9 -2.52 2.39 -3.84
N THR A 10 -1.70 1.40 -3.52
CA THR A 10 -1.18 0.43 -4.49
C THR A 10 -1.61 -0.98 -4.10
N PRO A 11 -1.78 -1.88 -5.09
CA PRO A 11 -1.97 -3.30 -4.82
C PRO A 11 -0.80 -3.85 -3.99
N GLY A 12 -1.11 -4.70 -3.01
CA GLY A 12 -0.13 -5.26 -2.07
C GLY A 12 -0.06 -4.53 -0.72
N MET A 13 -0.61 -3.32 -0.60
CA MET A 13 -0.74 -2.64 0.69
C MET A 13 -1.75 -3.38 1.59
N THR A 14 -1.46 -3.45 2.89
CA THR A 14 -2.36 -4.07 3.87
C THR A 14 -3.14 -3.01 4.63
N LEU A 15 -4.45 -3.22 4.81
CA LEU A 15 -5.31 -2.31 5.54
C LEU A 15 -5.00 -2.29 7.04
N GLY A 16 -4.76 -1.11 7.58
CA GLY A 16 -4.57 -0.85 9.00
C GLY A 16 -5.88 -0.77 9.77
N ARG A 17 -7.00 -0.48 9.09
CA ARG A 17 -8.35 -0.52 9.66
C ARG A 17 -9.37 -1.05 8.66
N SER A 18 -10.47 -1.57 9.18
CA SER A 18 -11.61 -1.97 8.35
C SER A 18 -12.19 -0.77 7.61
N ILE A 19 -12.61 -0.99 6.35
CA ILE A 19 -13.33 -0.02 5.53
C ILE A 19 -14.81 -0.37 5.55
N SER A 20 -15.62 0.63 5.81
CA SER A 20 -17.09 0.55 5.75
C SER A 20 -17.61 1.19 4.46
N SER A 21 -18.65 0.58 3.89
CA SER A 21 -19.47 1.15 2.83
C SER A 21 -20.19 2.40 3.36
N PRO A 22 -20.65 3.31 2.47
CA PRO A 22 -21.53 4.42 2.87
C PRO A 22 -22.77 3.98 3.67
N ASP A 23 -23.22 2.73 3.46
CA ASP A 23 -24.34 2.08 4.17
C ASP A 23 -23.98 1.61 5.60
N GLY A 24 -22.77 1.88 6.07
CA GLY A 24 -22.26 1.49 7.39
C GLY A 24 -21.81 0.03 7.52
N LYS A 25 -21.88 -0.76 6.44
CA LYS A 25 -21.44 -2.17 6.44
C LYS A 25 -19.93 -2.28 6.25
N ILE A 26 -19.26 -3.09 7.05
CA ILE A 26 -17.85 -3.41 6.83
C ILE A 26 -17.72 -4.22 5.54
N VAL A 27 -16.96 -3.70 4.59
CA VAL A 27 -16.71 -4.38 3.29
C VAL A 27 -15.32 -4.97 3.22
N LEU A 28 -14.37 -4.32 3.90
CA LEU A 28 -13.00 -4.82 4.04
C LEU A 28 -12.62 -4.80 5.51
N SER A 29 -12.08 -5.90 5.98
CA SER A 29 -11.60 -6.02 7.35
C SER A 29 -10.17 -5.50 7.47
N GLN A 30 -9.78 -5.03 8.64
CA GLN A 30 -8.38 -4.80 9.00
C GLN A 30 -7.54 -6.05 8.66
N GLY A 31 -6.32 -5.82 8.16
CA GLY A 31 -5.40 -6.88 7.72
C GLY A 31 -5.68 -7.39 6.31
N THR A 32 -6.71 -6.90 5.62
CA THR A 32 -6.95 -7.24 4.22
C THR A 32 -5.87 -6.63 3.33
N VAL A 33 -5.31 -7.45 2.44
CA VAL A 33 -4.41 -6.98 1.38
C VAL A 33 -5.22 -6.36 0.24
N ILE A 34 -4.88 -5.13 -0.11
CA ILE A 34 -5.46 -4.39 -1.24
C ILE A 34 -5.03 -5.10 -2.53
N THR A 35 -6.01 -5.51 -3.33
CA THR A 35 -5.80 -6.01 -4.70
C THR A 35 -6.29 -4.96 -5.70
N GLU A 36 -5.97 -5.12 -6.98
CA GLU A 36 -6.51 -4.25 -8.03
C GLU A 36 -8.04 -4.19 -8.03
N PHE A 37 -8.69 -5.33 -7.80
CA PHE A 37 -10.15 -5.42 -7.67
C PHE A 37 -10.68 -4.53 -6.54
N TRP A 38 -10.03 -4.58 -5.37
CA TRP A 38 -10.42 -3.75 -4.23
C TRP A 38 -10.17 -2.28 -4.46
N LEU A 39 -9.08 -1.94 -5.15
CA LEU A 39 -8.73 -0.56 -5.48
C LEU A 39 -9.81 0.08 -6.37
N THR A 40 -10.34 -0.65 -7.36
CA THR A 40 -11.48 -0.18 -8.17
C THR A 40 -12.73 0.03 -7.32
N ARG A 41 -13.06 -0.90 -6.41
CA ARG A 41 -14.24 -0.80 -5.53
C ARG A 41 -14.15 0.37 -4.56
N ILE A 42 -12.99 0.56 -3.93
CA ILE A 42 -12.76 1.63 -2.96
C ILE A 42 -12.86 3.00 -3.64
N LYS A 43 -12.34 3.14 -4.87
CA LYS A 43 -12.49 4.36 -5.68
C LYS A 43 -13.96 4.70 -5.96
N GLN A 44 -14.82 3.69 -6.13
CA GLN A 44 -16.26 3.91 -6.35
C GLN A 44 -17.00 4.41 -5.12
N TRP A 45 -16.51 4.11 -3.91
CA TRP A 45 -17.13 4.58 -2.67
C TRP A 45 -16.78 6.03 -2.31
N ASN A 46 -15.95 6.68 -3.12
CA ASN A 46 -15.53 8.08 -2.95
C ASN A 46 -14.99 8.37 -1.54
N LEU A 47 -14.28 7.39 -0.97
CA LEU A 47 -13.58 7.57 0.31
C LEU A 47 -12.41 8.52 0.09
N GLY A 48 -12.19 9.47 1.01
CA GLY A 48 -11.07 10.41 0.90
C GLY A 48 -9.74 9.73 1.23
N THR A 49 -9.66 9.10 2.39
CA THR A 49 -8.45 8.48 2.93
C THR A 49 -8.75 7.12 3.56
N VAL A 50 -7.73 6.26 3.64
CA VAL A 50 -7.78 4.98 4.35
C VAL A 50 -6.54 4.78 5.21
N MET A 51 -6.69 3.97 6.25
CA MET A 51 -5.59 3.57 7.11
C MET A 51 -4.95 2.30 6.56
N VAL A 52 -3.66 2.37 6.25
CA VAL A 52 -2.83 1.21 5.87
C VAL A 52 -1.82 0.89 6.96
N THR A 53 -1.52 -0.39 7.13
CA THR A 53 -0.32 -0.80 7.87
C THR A 53 0.89 -0.41 7.04
N GLU A 54 1.93 0.09 7.71
CA GLU A 54 3.22 0.35 7.05
C GLU A 54 3.80 -0.99 6.60
N GLN A 55 3.53 -1.36 5.36
CA GLN A 55 4.39 -2.23 4.59
C GLN A 55 4.97 -1.35 3.50
N THR A 56 6.16 -0.83 3.78
CA THR A 56 7.08 -0.24 2.81
C THR A 56 7.40 -1.29 1.75
N GLY A 57 6.51 -1.44 0.78
CA GLY A 57 6.64 -2.41 -0.32
C GLY A 57 7.49 -1.91 -1.48
N GLN A 58 8.09 -0.72 -1.38
CA GLN A 58 9.10 -0.20 -2.29
C GLN A 58 10.09 0.65 -1.48
N GLU A 59 11.11 0.01 -0.91
CA GLU A 59 12.41 0.67 -0.90
C GLU A 59 12.82 0.75 -2.37
N GLU A 60 12.54 1.89 -3.00
CA GLU A 60 13.16 2.24 -4.26
C GLU A 60 14.66 2.38 -3.98
N ILE A 61 15.40 1.28 -4.14
CA ILE A 61 16.85 1.34 -4.10
C ILE A 61 17.24 2.31 -5.21
N SER A 62 17.77 3.47 -4.82
CA SER A 62 18.21 4.45 -5.81
C SER A 62 19.31 3.82 -6.66
N GLU A 63 19.43 4.20 -7.93
CA GLU A 63 20.45 3.67 -8.85
C GLU A 63 21.87 3.77 -8.27
N ALA A 64 22.11 4.82 -7.46
CA ALA A 64 23.34 5.02 -6.71
C ALA A 64 23.58 3.97 -5.60
N GLU A 65 22.54 3.54 -4.88
CA GLU A 65 22.65 2.49 -3.86
C GLU A 65 22.86 1.11 -4.50
N LEU A 66 22.19 0.83 -5.62
CA LEU A 66 22.42 -0.39 -6.39
C LEU A 66 23.87 -0.46 -6.92
N ALA A 67 24.39 0.67 -7.43
CA ALA A 67 25.78 0.77 -7.88
C ALA A 67 26.78 0.55 -6.73
N HIS A 68 26.46 0.98 -5.51
CA HIS A 68 27.32 0.77 -4.35
C HIS A 68 27.36 -0.71 -3.93
N LEU A 69 26.22 -1.40 -3.93
CA LEU A 69 26.14 -2.83 -3.60
C LEU A 69 26.88 -3.72 -4.61
N LEU A 70 26.78 -3.40 -5.90
CA LEU A 70 27.48 -4.14 -6.95
C LEU A 70 29.01 -3.98 -6.86
N GLN A 71 29.50 -2.81 -6.45
CA GLN A 71 30.94 -2.58 -6.25
C GLN A 71 31.51 -3.38 -5.07
N GLN A 72 30.72 -3.60 -4.01
CA GLN A 72 31.15 -4.42 -2.86
C GLN A 72 31.18 -5.92 -3.18
N ALA A 73 30.34 -6.38 -4.11
CA ALA A 73 30.28 -7.78 -4.53
C ALA A 73 31.37 -8.17 -5.55
N GLY A 74 32.05 -7.19 -6.14
CA GLY A 74 33.03 -7.39 -7.23
C GLY A 74 34.50 -7.50 -6.82
N THR A 75 34.85 -7.49 -5.52
CA THR A 75 36.24 -7.68 -5.07
C THR A 75 36.55 -9.15 -4.76
N VAL A 76 36.98 -9.89 -5.78
CA VAL A 76 37.84 -11.08 -5.67
C VAL A 76 38.97 -11.02 -6.69
#